data_AF-A0A363RLJ1-F1
#
_entry.id   AF-A0A363RLJ1-F1
#
_cell.length_a   1.000
_cell.length_b   1.000
_cell.length_c   1.000
_cell.angle_alpha   90.00
_cell.angle_beta   90.00
_cell.angle_gamma   90.00
#
_symmetry.space_group_name_H-M   'P 1'
#
loop_
_entity.id
_entity.type
_entity.pdbx_description
1 polymer ?
#
loop_
_entity_poly.entity_id
_entity_poly.type
_entity_poly.pdbx_seq_one_letter_code
_entity_poly.pdbx_strand_id
1 'polypeptide(L)'
;MDSQQDFLRDAMRRLNLTRDAFAERLGVRRRTLDTWLLPEASGEARAMPDMAQKFVSEILFREAEGHDAQKHHRPLAERMSADGRPQLLSVAQLERESLEELFRIADVMQPIARRHKVCRVLEGAVMGSLFFEASTRTRVSFGAAFSRLGGSVCDTTGFTFSSMAKGESIYDTSRVMAGYVDALVIRHPEQGSVAEFARATNIPVINAGDGPGEHPSQAILDMYTIQREFSRLGKLMDGAHIAMVGDLKYGRTVHSLIRLLSLYKGMKFTLISPSSLEMPAYLIELASTNGHVVEVSTSLQDLKGADVVYATRIQKERFAGENIEGYTPEFQVQKSLVDAVCKPDTIIMHPLPRDARAGANDLSTDLNLDPRLAIFRQTDNGIPVRMALFAVLMGVESQIARNLRDVTWRSPAFVGPDDAVFDTLD
;
A
#
# COMPACT_ATOMS: atom_id res chain seq x y z
N MET A 1 30.41 -26.67 14.04
CA MET A 1 29.44 -27.10 15.07
C MET A 1 29.91 -26.44 16.35
N ASP A 2 29.25 -25.37 16.75
CA ASP A 2 29.61 -24.67 17.98
C ASP A 2 29.33 -25.58 19.18
N SER A 3 30.28 -25.63 20.12
CA SER A 3 30.11 -26.44 21.32
C SER A 3 28.94 -25.91 22.15
N GLN A 4 28.24 -26.78 22.88
CA GLN A 4 27.16 -26.39 23.80
C GLN A 4 27.59 -25.25 24.75
N GLN A 5 28.86 -25.31 25.18
CA GLN A 5 29.48 -24.32 26.03
C GLN A 5 29.54 -22.95 25.36
N ASP A 6 29.93 -22.89 24.07
CA ASP A 6 30.00 -21.65 23.30
C ASP A 6 28.61 -21.07 23.05
N PHE A 7 27.64 -21.92 22.70
CA PHE A 7 26.25 -21.52 22.51
C PHE A 7 25.66 -20.85 23.75
N LEU A 8 25.83 -21.43 24.93
CA LEU A 8 25.31 -20.86 26.18
C LEU A 8 26.06 -19.59 26.61
N ARG A 9 27.36 -19.49 26.34
CA ARG A 9 28.15 -18.28 26.61
C ARG A 9 27.76 -17.12 25.69
N ASP A 10 27.56 -17.39 24.41
CA ASP A 10 27.07 -16.41 23.44
C ASP A 10 25.64 -15.96 23.81
N ALA A 11 24.77 -16.89 24.20
CA ALA A 11 23.43 -16.57 24.68
C ALA A 11 23.46 -15.62 25.88
N MET A 12 24.21 -15.94 26.94
CA MET A 12 24.34 -15.05 28.11
C MET A 12 24.90 -13.68 27.76
N ARG A 13 25.85 -13.62 26.82
CA ARG A 13 26.44 -12.36 26.35
C ARG A 13 25.43 -11.51 25.58
N ARG A 14 24.66 -12.10 24.66
CA ARG A 14 23.65 -11.40 23.86
C ARG A 14 22.51 -10.88 24.73
N LEU A 15 22.07 -11.67 25.71
CA LEU A 15 21.00 -11.29 26.62
C LEU A 15 21.48 -10.37 27.76
N ASN A 16 22.80 -10.10 27.85
CA ASN A 16 23.44 -9.34 28.93
C ASN A 16 23.07 -9.83 30.34
N LEU A 17 23.08 -11.15 30.56
CA LEU A 17 22.70 -11.78 31.84
C LEU A 17 23.91 -12.40 32.55
N THR A 18 23.90 -12.32 33.89
CA THR A 18 24.80 -13.11 34.73
C THR A 18 24.36 -14.58 34.74
N ARG A 19 25.26 -15.50 35.12
CA ARG A 19 24.94 -16.94 35.19
C ARG A 19 23.75 -17.24 36.10
N ASP A 20 23.61 -16.50 37.19
CA ASP A 20 22.50 -16.67 38.14
C ASP A 20 21.16 -16.27 37.51
N ALA A 21 21.11 -15.07 36.92
CA ALA A 21 19.91 -14.59 36.25
C ALA A 21 19.54 -15.45 35.03
N PHE A 22 20.54 -15.98 34.32
CA PHE A 22 20.30 -16.87 33.19
C PHE A 22 19.74 -18.23 33.64
N ALA A 23 20.28 -18.82 34.71
CA ALA A 23 19.74 -20.07 35.27
C ALA A 23 18.29 -19.91 35.74
N GLU A 24 17.99 -18.79 36.41
CA GLU A 24 16.64 -18.44 36.84
C GLU A 24 15.68 -18.29 35.65
N ARG A 25 16.12 -17.59 34.59
CA ARG A 25 15.32 -17.40 33.36
C ARG A 25 15.05 -18.70 32.60
N LEU A 26 15.94 -19.68 32.71
CA LEU A 26 15.76 -21.03 32.17
C LEU A 26 14.92 -21.95 33.09
N GLY A 27 14.57 -21.50 34.30
CA GLY A 27 13.85 -22.31 35.28
C GLY A 27 14.68 -23.48 35.84
N VAL A 28 16.01 -23.38 35.81
CA VAL A 28 16.93 -24.44 36.28
C VAL A 28 17.77 -23.95 37.45
N ARG A 29 18.30 -24.89 38.24
CA ARG A 29 19.26 -24.55 39.30
C ARG A 29 20.60 -24.10 38.69
N ARG A 30 21.25 -23.10 39.29
CA ARG A 30 22.60 -22.63 38.88
C ARG A 30 23.60 -23.77 38.68
N ARG A 31 23.63 -24.74 39.61
CA ARG A 31 24.51 -25.91 39.52
C ARG A 31 24.27 -26.74 38.25
N THR A 32 23.03 -26.82 37.78
CA THR A 32 22.68 -27.53 36.54
C THR A 32 23.24 -26.79 35.32
N LEU A 33 23.05 -25.47 35.25
CA LEU A 33 23.63 -24.64 34.19
C LEU A 33 25.17 -24.73 34.19
N ASP A 34 25.80 -24.74 35.37
CA ASP A 34 27.26 -24.87 35.49
C ASP A 34 27.77 -26.18 34.87
N THR A 35 27.05 -27.31 35.03
CA THR A 35 27.41 -28.59 34.37
C THR A 35 27.31 -28.56 32.85
N TRP A 36 26.45 -27.69 32.29
CA TRP A 36 26.31 -27.51 30.84
C TRP A 36 27.38 -26.59 30.24
N LEU A 37 28.00 -25.76 31.08
CA LEU A 37 29.05 -24.82 30.73
C LEU A 37 30.47 -25.38 30.89
N LEU A 38 30.61 -26.64 31.30
CA LEU A 38 31.90 -27.33 31.38
C LEU A 38 32.36 -27.80 29.99
N PRO A 39 33.68 -27.87 29.72
CA PRO A 39 34.20 -28.51 28.52
C PRO A 39 33.79 -29.99 28.46
N GLU A 40 33.54 -30.51 27.27
CA GLU A 40 33.07 -31.90 27.06
C GLU A 40 34.04 -32.96 27.64
N ALA A 41 35.33 -32.63 27.76
CA ALA A 41 36.34 -33.50 28.35
C ALA A 41 36.26 -33.60 29.90
N SER A 42 35.38 -32.84 30.55
CA SER A 42 35.22 -32.87 32.01
C SER A 42 34.30 -34.01 32.46
N GLY A 43 34.72 -34.80 33.45
CA GLY A 43 33.92 -35.92 33.98
C GLY A 43 32.58 -35.52 34.63
N GLU A 44 32.42 -34.24 34.95
CA GLU A 44 31.19 -33.67 35.52
C GLU A 44 30.31 -32.97 34.47
N ALA A 45 30.73 -32.92 33.21
CA ALA A 45 29.94 -32.33 32.13
C ALA A 45 28.64 -33.11 31.91
N ARG A 46 27.56 -32.37 31.64
CA ARG A 46 26.25 -32.94 31.29
C ARG A 46 25.74 -32.29 30.02
N ALA A 47 25.12 -33.11 29.16
CA ALA A 47 24.41 -32.61 28.00
C ALA A 47 23.18 -31.81 28.43
N MET A 48 22.98 -30.66 27.81
CA MET A 48 21.77 -29.86 27.93
C MET A 48 20.64 -30.60 27.22
N PRO A 49 19.47 -30.80 27.86
CA PRO A 49 18.32 -31.42 27.19
C PRO A 49 17.83 -30.59 25.99
N ASP A 50 17.35 -31.25 24.94
CA ASP A 50 16.83 -30.60 23.72
C ASP A 50 15.77 -29.54 23.99
N MET A 51 14.91 -29.75 24.99
CA MET A 51 13.90 -28.75 25.37
C MET A 51 14.53 -27.46 25.91
N ALA A 52 15.60 -27.56 26.70
CA ALA A 52 16.32 -26.39 27.20
C ALA A 52 17.05 -25.67 26.06
N GLN A 53 17.62 -26.41 25.11
CA GLN A 53 18.24 -25.83 23.92
C GLN A 53 17.23 -25.04 23.08
N LYS A 54 16.06 -25.63 22.78
CA LYS A 54 14.98 -24.96 22.05
C LYS A 54 14.51 -23.70 22.77
N PHE A 55 14.38 -23.78 24.09
CA PHE A 55 13.96 -22.64 24.91
C PHE A 55 14.98 -21.48 24.89
N VAL A 56 16.28 -21.78 24.97
CA VAL A 56 17.35 -20.77 24.82
C VAL A 56 17.30 -20.11 23.44
N SER A 57 17.14 -20.91 22.36
CA SER A 57 17.00 -20.40 21.00
C SER A 57 15.77 -19.50 20.83
N GLU A 58 14.65 -19.86 21.45
CA GLU A 58 13.42 -19.07 21.42
C GLU A 58 13.56 -17.75 22.20
N ILE A 59 14.23 -17.76 23.36
CA ILE A 59 14.52 -16.53 24.12
C ILE A 59 15.39 -15.58 23.28
N LEU A 60 16.43 -16.09 22.63
CA LEU A 60 17.30 -15.29 21.77
C LEU A 60 16.56 -14.72 20.56
N PHE A 61 15.66 -15.51 19.96
CA PHE A 61 14.81 -15.06 18.86
C PHE A 61 13.86 -13.94 19.31
N ARG A 62 13.17 -14.10 20.45
CA ARG A 62 12.26 -13.11 21.01
C ARG A 62 12.97 -11.83 21.46
N GLU A 63 14.22 -11.89 21.91
CA GLU A 63 14.97 -10.69 22.32
C GLU A 63 15.59 -9.94 21.13
N ALA A 64 15.86 -10.65 20.03
CA ALA A 64 16.13 -10.04 18.73
C ALA A 64 14.88 -9.30 18.19
N GLU A 65 13.69 -9.88 18.36
CA GLU A 65 12.41 -9.19 18.09
C GLU A 65 12.14 -8.07 19.11
N GLY A 66 12.60 -8.20 20.36
CA GLY A 66 12.39 -7.25 21.45
C GLY A 66 13.07 -5.88 21.26
N HIS A 67 14.17 -5.81 20.51
CA HIS A 67 14.80 -4.54 20.12
C HIS A 67 14.04 -3.83 18.99
N ASP A 68 13.25 -4.55 18.18
CA ASP A 68 12.31 -3.98 17.19
C ASP A 68 10.95 -3.61 17.82
N ALA A 69 10.57 -4.29 18.91
CA ALA A 69 9.27 -4.14 19.57
C ALA A 69 8.95 -2.74 20.11
N GLN A 70 9.95 -1.88 20.34
CA GLN A 70 9.71 -0.49 20.76
C GLN A 70 9.09 0.37 19.66
N LYS A 71 9.29 0.05 18.37
CA LYS A 71 8.57 0.69 17.26
C LYS A 71 7.12 0.20 17.13
N HIS A 72 6.85 -1.04 17.55
CA HIS A 72 5.56 -1.73 17.37
C HIS A 72 4.47 -1.40 18.39
N HIS A 73 4.71 -0.55 19.39
CA HIS A 73 3.71 -0.22 20.42
C HIS A 73 2.86 1.03 20.13
N ARG A 74 3.16 1.77 19.06
CA ARG A 74 2.39 2.97 18.68
C ARG A 74 1.18 2.60 17.82
N PRO A 75 -0.02 3.12 18.10
CA PRO A 75 -1.20 2.96 17.26
C PRO A 75 -0.90 3.23 15.78
N LEU A 76 -1.56 2.50 14.87
CA LEU A 76 -1.33 2.65 13.43
C LEU A 76 -1.54 4.11 12.96
N ALA A 77 -2.53 4.81 13.52
CA ALA A 77 -2.79 6.23 13.23
C ALA A 77 -1.59 7.13 13.53
N GLU A 78 -0.81 6.83 14.58
CA GLU A 78 0.42 7.58 14.90
C GLU A 78 1.58 7.22 13.97
N ARG A 79 1.72 5.95 13.59
CA ARG A 79 2.75 5.52 12.64
C ARG A 79 2.49 6.02 11.23
N MET A 80 1.22 6.21 10.88
CA MET A 80 0.79 6.84 9.63
C MET A 80 0.63 8.36 9.77
N SER A 81 1.09 8.98 10.85
CA SER A 81 0.92 10.43 11.03
C SER A 81 1.86 11.24 10.12
N ALA A 82 1.45 12.44 9.77
CA ALA A 82 2.33 13.46 9.21
C ALA A 82 2.25 14.70 10.10
N ASP A 83 3.39 15.34 10.39
CA ASP A 83 3.49 16.48 11.32
C ASP A 83 2.83 16.22 12.69
N GLY A 84 2.90 14.97 13.18
CA GLY A 84 2.33 14.57 14.47
C GLY A 84 0.81 14.45 14.50
N ARG A 85 0.13 14.51 13.35
CA ARG A 85 -1.33 14.37 13.23
C ARG A 85 -1.74 13.14 12.41
N PRO A 86 -2.84 12.45 12.74
CA PRO A 86 -3.34 11.33 11.93
C PRO A 86 -3.92 11.88 10.62
N GLN A 87 -3.11 11.87 9.57
CA GLN A 87 -3.45 12.38 8.23
C GLN A 87 -2.60 11.68 7.17
N LEU A 88 -3.08 11.56 5.94
CA LEU A 88 -2.36 10.90 4.84
C LEU A 88 -2.00 11.91 3.75
N LEU A 89 -0.74 12.38 3.73
CA LEU A 89 -0.28 13.40 2.79
C LEU A 89 0.66 12.86 1.72
N SER A 90 1.55 11.94 2.11
CA SER A 90 2.59 11.35 1.25
C SER A 90 2.69 9.85 1.50
N VAL A 91 3.28 9.10 0.58
CA VAL A 91 3.69 7.71 0.82
C VAL A 91 4.95 7.61 1.66
N ALA A 92 5.76 8.68 1.76
CA ALA A 92 7.01 8.69 2.50
C ALA A 92 6.85 8.54 4.02
N GLN A 93 5.65 8.81 4.54
CA GLN A 93 5.30 8.60 5.95
C GLN A 93 4.94 7.15 6.27
N LEU A 94 4.89 6.26 5.27
CA LEU A 94 4.45 4.88 5.44
C LEU A 94 5.64 3.92 5.52
N GLU A 95 5.54 3.01 6.48
CA GLU A 95 6.45 1.88 6.66
C GLU A 95 5.76 0.59 6.20
N ARG A 96 6.53 -0.46 5.90
CA ARG A 96 6.01 -1.75 5.43
C ARG A 96 5.01 -2.33 6.43
N GLU A 97 5.34 -2.30 7.70
CA GLU A 97 4.55 -2.84 8.81
C GLU A 97 3.22 -2.09 8.94
N SER A 98 3.22 -0.78 8.71
CA SER A 98 2.02 0.05 8.72
C SER A 98 1.10 -0.27 7.54
N LEU A 99 1.66 -0.53 6.35
CA LEU A 99 0.89 -1.00 5.19
C LEU A 99 0.26 -2.36 5.44
N GLU A 100 1.05 -3.33 5.93
CA GLU A 100 0.56 -4.69 6.21
C GLU A 100 -0.56 -4.69 7.26
N GLU A 101 -0.48 -3.82 8.28
CA GLU A 101 -1.56 -3.65 9.25
C GLU A 101 -2.81 -3.00 8.65
N LEU A 102 -2.64 -1.97 7.83
CA LEU A 102 -3.74 -1.34 7.12
C LEU A 102 -4.45 -2.35 6.19
N PHE A 103 -3.70 -3.24 5.54
CA PHE A 103 -4.26 -4.29 4.68
C PHE A 103 -5.09 -5.31 5.47
N ARG A 104 -4.64 -5.72 6.68
CA ARG A 104 -5.45 -6.56 7.57
C ARG A 104 -6.78 -5.89 7.93
N ILE A 105 -6.77 -4.57 8.16
CA ILE A 105 -8.02 -3.81 8.40
C ILE A 105 -8.88 -3.76 7.13
N ALA A 106 -8.27 -3.55 5.96
CA ALA A 106 -8.98 -3.56 4.68
C ALA A 106 -9.63 -4.93 4.39
N ASP A 107 -9.01 -6.04 4.78
CA ASP A 107 -9.59 -7.39 4.67
C ASP A 107 -10.87 -7.52 5.51
N VAL A 108 -10.89 -6.99 6.74
CA VAL A 108 -12.10 -6.93 7.58
C VAL A 108 -13.21 -6.10 6.92
N MET A 109 -12.85 -5.13 6.08
CA MET A 109 -13.81 -4.30 5.33
C MET A 109 -14.36 -4.97 4.07
N GLN A 110 -13.77 -6.07 3.59
CA GLN A 110 -14.18 -6.75 2.35
C GLN A 110 -15.68 -7.11 2.35
N PRO A 111 -16.27 -7.72 3.40
CA PRO A 111 -17.70 -8.03 3.40
C PRO A 111 -18.58 -6.79 3.32
N ILE A 112 -18.13 -5.66 3.85
CA ILE A 112 -18.84 -4.39 3.73
C ILE A 112 -18.73 -3.87 2.29
N ALA A 113 -17.51 -3.81 1.72
CA ALA A 113 -17.28 -3.41 0.34
C ALA A 113 -18.08 -4.28 -0.64
N ARG A 114 -18.17 -5.58 -0.35
CA ARG A 114 -18.95 -6.55 -1.12
C ARG A 114 -20.48 -6.46 -0.92
N ARG A 115 -20.96 -5.56 -0.06
CA ARG A 115 -22.41 -5.40 0.24
C ARG A 115 -23.02 -6.67 0.86
N HIS A 116 -22.24 -7.43 1.62
CA HIS A 116 -22.75 -8.56 2.42
C HIS A 116 -23.05 -8.09 3.84
N LYS A 117 -22.22 -7.19 4.34
CA LYS A 117 -22.38 -6.57 5.66
C LYS A 117 -22.57 -5.07 5.57
N VAL A 118 -23.19 -4.51 6.60
CA VAL A 118 -23.31 -3.09 6.89
C VAL A 118 -22.51 -2.79 8.14
N CYS A 119 -21.84 -1.64 8.15
CA CYS A 119 -21.15 -1.10 9.31
C CYS A 119 -21.50 0.40 9.43
N ARG A 120 -21.79 0.88 10.63
CA ARG A 120 -22.17 2.28 10.88
C ARG A 120 -21.30 2.95 11.94
N VAL A 121 -20.02 2.58 12.01
CA VAL A 121 -19.06 3.12 12.99
C VAL A 121 -18.76 4.62 12.84
N LEU A 122 -19.07 5.21 11.68
CA LEU A 122 -18.98 6.64 11.40
C LEU A 122 -20.37 7.29 11.29
N GLU A 123 -21.41 6.69 11.87
CA GLU A 123 -22.74 7.32 11.89
C GLU A 123 -22.70 8.69 12.57
N GLY A 124 -23.19 9.70 11.85
CA GLY A 124 -23.17 11.10 12.28
C GLY A 124 -21.92 11.88 11.88
N ALA A 125 -20.84 11.22 11.47
CA ALA A 125 -19.65 11.91 10.96
C ALA A 125 -19.87 12.45 9.53
N VAL A 126 -19.21 13.55 9.20
CA VAL A 126 -19.30 14.24 7.91
C VAL A 126 -17.91 14.35 7.27
N MET A 127 -17.78 13.95 6.01
CA MET A 127 -16.55 14.11 5.22
C MET A 127 -16.70 15.26 4.23
N GLY A 128 -15.75 16.20 4.27
CA GLY A 128 -15.59 17.24 3.25
C GLY A 128 -14.79 16.73 2.06
N SER A 129 -15.40 16.68 0.88
CA SER A 129 -14.76 16.27 -0.37
C SER A 129 -14.45 17.50 -1.24
N LEU A 130 -13.20 17.96 -1.22
CA LEU A 130 -12.75 19.17 -1.92
C LEU A 130 -11.92 18.80 -3.16
N PHE A 131 -12.56 18.79 -4.33
CA PHE A 131 -11.91 18.42 -5.59
C PHE A 131 -11.83 19.63 -6.53
N PHE A 132 -10.64 20.24 -6.61
CA PHE A 132 -10.37 21.43 -7.42
C PHE A 132 -9.97 21.10 -8.86
N GLU A 133 -9.55 19.85 -9.13
CA GLU A 133 -9.34 19.29 -10.46
C GLU A 133 -10.26 18.07 -10.73
N ALA A 134 -10.55 17.79 -12.01
CA ALA A 134 -11.51 16.77 -12.40
C ALA A 134 -11.06 15.35 -11.99
N SER A 135 -11.88 14.65 -11.18
CA SER A 135 -11.62 13.26 -10.79
C SER A 135 -12.86 12.53 -10.26
N THR A 136 -13.73 12.08 -11.17
CA THR A 136 -15.00 11.42 -10.80
C THR A 136 -14.77 10.15 -9.98
N ARG A 137 -13.90 9.23 -10.44
CA ARG A 137 -13.70 7.95 -9.77
C ARG A 137 -13.16 8.12 -8.36
N THR A 138 -12.13 8.94 -8.19
CA THR A 138 -11.48 9.13 -6.88
C THR A 138 -12.47 9.75 -5.89
N ARG A 139 -13.18 10.81 -6.31
CA ARG A 139 -14.22 11.46 -5.50
C ARG A 139 -15.31 10.47 -5.07
N VAL A 140 -15.90 9.75 -6.03
CA VAL A 140 -17.01 8.82 -5.78
C VAL A 140 -16.56 7.67 -4.89
N SER A 141 -15.36 7.13 -5.08
CA SER A 141 -14.86 6.01 -4.26
C SER A 141 -14.50 6.42 -2.83
N PHE A 142 -14.02 7.64 -2.58
CA PHE A 142 -13.91 8.16 -1.21
C PHE A 142 -15.28 8.36 -0.57
N GLY A 143 -16.21 9.00 -1.28
CA GLY A 143 -17.57 9.21 -0.78
C GLY A 143 -18.27 7.89 -0.46
N ALA A 144 -18.19 6.90 -1.36
CA ALA A 144 -18.76 5.58 -1.15
C ALA A 144 -18.10 4.85 0.04
N ALA A 145 -16.78 4.94 0.21
CA ALA A 145 -16.09 4.35 1.35
C ALA A 145 -16.56 4.95 2.68
N PHE A 146 -16.65 6.28 2.76
CA PHE A 146 -17.12 6.97 3.97
C PHE A 146 -18.59 6.65 4.29
N SER A 147 -19.45 6.66 3.27
CA SER A 147 -20.86 6.30 3.40
C SER A 147 -21.10 4.83 3.77
N ARG A 148 -20.26 3.91 3.30
CA ARG A 148 -20.31 2.49 3.71
C ARG A 148 -19.97 2.25 5.17
N LEU A 149 -19.31 3.21 5.82
CA LEU A 149 -19.06 3.21 7.27
C LEU A 149 -20.15 3.98 8.05
N GLY A 150 -21.19 4.47 7.38
CA GLY A 150 -22.33 5.17 7.99
C GLY A 150 -22.24 6.70 7.98
N GLY A 151 -21.14 7.26 7.48
CA GLY A 151 -20.92 8.71 7.44
C GLY A 151 -21.59 9.42 6.26
N SER A 152 -21.72 10.73 6.38
CA SER A 152 -22.27 11.62 5.35
C SER A 152 -21.17 12.37 4.61
N VAL A 153 -21.43 12.81 3.38
CA VAL A 153 -20.46 13.48 2.52
C VAL A 153 -20.99 14.83 2.11
N CYS A 154 -20.20 15.88 2.30
CA CYS A 154 -20.43 17.20 1.74
C CYS A 154 -19.35 17.45 0.68
N ASP A 155 -19.76 17.70 -0.56
CA ASP A 155 -18.82 17.85 -1.66
C ASP A 155 -18.88 19.23 -2.33
N THR A 156 -17.70 19.66 -2.79
CA THR A 156 -17.53 20.83 -3.66
C THR A 156 -16.66 20.40 -4.83
N THR A 157 -17.08 20.72 -6.05
CA THR A 157 -16.34 20.39 -7.27
C THR A 157 -15.97 21.63 -8.08
N GLY A 158 -14.71 21.70 -8.49
CA GLY A 158 -14.18 22.70 -9.41
C GLY A 158 -13.70 23.98 -8.72
N PHE A 159 -12.53 24.47 -9.13
CA PHE A 159 -11.93 25.68 -8.59
C PHE A 159 -12.86 26.90 -8.72
N THR A 160 -13.51 27.06 -9.87
CA THR A 160 -14.43 28.17 -10.18
C THR A 160 -15.66 28.25 -9.28
N PHE A 161 -16.06 27.13 -8.67
CA PHE A 161 -17.24 27.05 -7.82
C PHE A 161 -16.89 27.17 -6.32
N SER A 162 -15.61 27.35 -6.00
CA SER A 162 -15.13 27.50 -4.62
C SER A 162 -14.91 28.99 -4.25
N SER A 163 -14.92 29.29 -2.95
CA SER A 163 -14.54 30.61 -2.41
C SER A 163 -13.10 30.99 -2.77
N MET A 164 -12.23 30.02 -3.06
CA MET A 164 -10.87 30.28 -3.55
C MET A 164 -10.86 30.99 -4.90
N ALA A 165 -11.87 30.78 -5.76
CA ALA A 165 -12.02 31.57 -6.99
C ALA A 165 -12.32 33.06 -6.73
N LYS A 166 -12.78 33.40 -5.52
CA LYS A 166 -12.99 34.77 -5.06
C LYS A 166 -11.77 35.34 -4.31
N GLY A 167 -10.65 34.60 -4.29
CA GLY A 167 -9.39 35.02 -3.66
C GLY A 167 -9.23 34.61 -2.20
N GLU A 168 -10.07 33.72 -1.67
CA GLU A 168 -9.86 33.16 -0.32
C GLU A 168 -8.59 32.30 -0.28
N SER A 169 -7.82 32.42 0.80
CA SER A 169 -6.58 31.64 0.99
C SER A 169 -6.89 30.16 1.26
N ILE A 170 -5.98 29.25 0.88
CA ILE A 170 -6.09 27.81 1.21
C ILE A 170 -6.26 27.61 2.72
N TYR A 171 -5.51 28.38 3.51
CA TYR A 171 -5.56 28.32 4.96
C TYR A 171 -6.97 28.65 5.49
N ASP A 172 -7.56 29.76 5.04
CA ASP A 172 -8.90 30.18 5.48
C ASP A 172 -9.97 29.20 5.02
N THR A 173 -9.93 28.76 3.75
CA THR A 173 -10.83 27.72 3.24
C THR A 173 -10.74 26.46 4.09
N SER A 174 -9.53 26.00 4.42
CA SER A 174 -9.32 24.82 5.27
C SER A 174 -9.90 25.02 6.67
N ARG A 175 -9.64 26.17 7.31
CA ARG A 175 -10.18 26.50 8.64
C ARG A 175 -11.69 26.52 8.68
N VAL A 176 -12.32 27.13 7.69
CA VAL A 176 -13.78 27.23 7.57
C VAL A 176 -14.37 25.83 7.37
N MET A 177 -13.85 25.08 6.40
CA MET A 177 -14.35 23.74 6.10
C MET A 177 -14.16 22.79 7.28
N ALA A 178 -13.05 22.89 8.01
CA ALA A 178 -12.80 22.08 9.20
C ALA A 178 -13.77 22.34 10.36
N GLY A 179 -14.47 23.47 10.37
CA GLY A 179 -15.56 23.73 11.32
C GLY A 179 -16.86 23.01 10.97
N TYR A 180 -16.98 22.48 9.74
CA TYR A 180 -18.21 21.88 9.22
C TYR A 180 -18.16 20.35 9.11
N VAL A 181 -16.96 19.77 9.11
CA VAL A 181 -16.73 18.36 8.78
C VAL A 181 -15.71 17.72 9.72
N ASP A 182 -15.72 16.40 9.81
CA ASP A 182 -14.87 15.60 10.68
C ASP A 182 -13.63 15.03 9.96
N ALA A 183 -13.60 15.05 8.62
CA ALA A 183 -12.45 14.67 7.81
C ALA A 183 -12.46 15.38 6.45
N LEU A 184 -11.29 15.63 5.88
CA LEU A 184 -11.13 16.24 4.55
C LEU A 184 -10.44 15.30 3.58
N VAL A 185 -11.00 15.17 2.38
CA VAL A 185 -10.37 14.56 1.23
C VAL A 185 -10.15 15.64 0.18
N ILE A 186 -8.89 15.88 -0.18
CA ILE A 186 -8.52 17.04 -0.98
C ILE A 186 -7.77 16.60 -2.22
N ARG A 187 -8.18 17.15 -3.36
CA ARG A 187 -7.46 17.04 -4.62
C ARG A 187 -7.26 18.41 -5.24
N HIS A 188 -6.01 18.81 -5.44
CA HIS A 188 -5.63 20.14 -5.88
C HIS A 188 -4.66 20.07 -7.09
N PRO A 189 -4.73 20.98 -8.07
CA PRO A 189 -3.83 20.97 -9.23
C PRO A 189 -2.39 21.40 -8.91
N GLU A 190 -2.18 22.11 -7.81
CA GLU A 190 -0.86 22.57 -7.36
C GLU A 190 -0.27 21.59 -6.33
N GLN A 191 1.03 21.30 -6.50
CA GLN A 191 1.78 20.42 -5.61
C GLN A 191 1.99 21.09 -4.26
N GLY A 192 1.85 20.33 -3.16
CA GLY A 192 2.02 20.84 -1.80
C GLY A 192 0.81 21.57 -1.22
N SER A 193 -0.20 21.91 -2.02
CA SER A 193 -1.41 22.59 -1.53
C SER A 193 -2.17 21.76 -0.49
N VAL A 194 -2.20 20.42 -0.62
CA VAL A 194 -2.86 19.56 0.38
C VAL A 194 -2.14 19.61 1.74
N ALA A 195 -0.82 19.74 1.75
CA ALA A 195 -0.06 19.93 2.99
C ALA A 195 -0.31 21.33 3.59
N GLU A 196 -0.61 22.35 2.79
CA GLU A 196 -1.07 23.65 3.29
C GLU A 196 -2.46 23.56 3.93
N PHE A 197 -3.42 22.87 3.29
CA PHE A 197 -4.71 22.57 3.90
C PHE A 197 -4.55 21.85 5.25
N ALA A 198 -3.68 20.84 5.30
CA ALA A 198 -3.39 20.06 6.50
C ALA A 198 -2.77 20.88 7.64
N ARG A 199 -1.94 21.89 7.33
CA ARG A 199 -1.36 22.78 8.35
C ARG A 199 -2.40 23.66 9.04
N ALA A 200 -3.52 23.94 8.38
CA ALA A 200 -4.57 24.78 8.92
C ALA A 200 -5.53 24.03 9.86
N THR A 201 -5.58 22.69 9.86
CA THR A 201 -6.61 21.95 10.62
C THR A 201 -6.03 20.84 11.51
N ASN A 202 -6.85 20.38 12.45
CA ASN A 202 -6.56 19.22 13.30
C ASN A 202 -7.41 18.00 12.96
N ILE A 203 -8.41 18.13 12.09
CA ILE A 203 -9.15 16.96 11.59
C ILE A 203 -8.30 16.23 10.54
N PRO A 204 -8.50 14.91 10.35
CA PRO A 204 -7.75 14.16 9.35
C PRO A 204 -7.88 14.74 7.94
N VAL A 205 -6.74 14.87 7.26
CA VAL A 205 -6.66 15.27 5.85
C VAL A 205 -6.08 14.14 5.02
N ILE A 206 -6.72 13.82 3.89
CA ILE A 206 -6.27 12.80 2.95
C ILE A 206 -5.97 13.45 1.60
N ASN A 207 -4.75 13.26 1.13
CA ASN A 207 -4.31 13.63 -0.22
C ASN A 207 -4.87 12.64 -1.26
N ALA A 208 -5.83 13.14 -2.07
CA ALA A 208 -6.41 12.45 -3.22
C ALA A 208 -5.77 12.89 -4.57
N GLY A 209 -4.62 13.57 -4.50
CA GLY A 209 -3.80 14.02 -5.61
C GLY A 209 -3.46 15.51 -5.52
N ASP A 210 -2.17 15.85 -5.55
CA ASP A 210 -1.69 17.24 -5.58
C ASP A 210 -0.78 17.50 -6.79
N GLY A 211 -1.35 18.01 -7.88
CA GLY A 211 -0.61 18.33 -9.11
C GLY A 211 0.26 17.18 -9.64
N PRO A 212 1.53 17.42 -10.04
CA PRO A 212 2.48 16.37 -10.41
C PRO A 212 3.11 15.64 -9.20
N GLY A 213 2.68 15.94 -7.96
CA GLY A 213 3.20 15.39 -6.71
C GLY A 213 2.77 13.94 -6.47
N GLU A 214 1.98 13.69 -5.44
CA GLU A 214 1.69 12.34 -4.96
C GLU A 214 0.22 11.95 -5.06
N HIS A 215 -0.05 10.65 -4.99
CA HIS A 215 -1.40 10.10 -4.80
C HIS A 215 -1.34 8.90 -3.85
N PRO A 216 -1.17 9.12 -2.53
CA PRO A 216 -0.84 8.04 -1.60
C PRO A 216 -1.93 6.98 -1.51
N SER A 217 -3.20 7.37 -1.45
CA SER A 217 -4.33 6.41 -1.43
C SER A 217 -4.43 5.50 -2.65
N GLN A 218 -3.97 5.96 -3.83
CA GLN A 218 -3.90 5.12 -5.04
C GLN A 218 -2.74 4.14 -4.95
N ALA A 219 -1.55 4.58 -4.50
CA ALA A 219 -0.43 3.67 -4.31
C ALA A 219 -0.74 2.57 -3.27
N ILE A 220 -1.41 2.93 -2.17
CA ILE A 220 -1.82 1.95 -1.14
C ILE A 220 -2.79 0.90 -1.72
N LEU A 221 -3.80 1.32 -2.50
CA LEU A 221 -4.75 0.35 -3.09
C LEU A 221 -4.11 -0.51 -4.19
N ASP A 222 -3.11 0.03 -4.89
CA ASP A 222 -2.32 -0.72 -5.87
C ASP A 222 -1.50 -1.80 -5.15
N MET A 223 -0.80 -1.45 -4.07
CA MET A 223 -0.07 -2.40 -3.22
C MET A 223 -0.98 -3.50 -2.63
N TYR A 224 -2.15 -3.12 -2.13
CA TYR A 224 -3.15 -4.07 -1.62
C TYR A 224 -3.63 -5.04 -2.72
N THR A 225 -3.81 -4.53 -3.93
CA THR A 225 -4.21 -5.36 -5.08
C THR A 225 -3.12 -6.36 -5.45
N ILE A 226 -1.86 -5.92 -5.53
CA ILE A 226 -0.72 -6.83 -5.78
C ILE A 226 -0.66 -7.91 -4.69
N GLN A 227 -0.77 -7.53 -3.41
CA GLN A 227 -0.72 -8.47 -2.29
C GLN A 227 -1.84 -9.52 -2.37
N ARG A 228 -3.08 -9.11 -2.66
CA ARG A 228 -4.21 -10.05 -2.79
C ARG A 228 -4.07 -10.98 -3.98
N GLU A 229 -3.66 -10.45 -5.13
CA GLU A 229 -3.43 -11.28 -6.32
C GLU A 229 -2.26 -12.24 -6.14
N PHE A 230 -1.17 -11.80 -5.49
CA PHE A 230 -0.05 -12.68 -5.14
C PHE A 230 -0.47 -13.78 -4.16
N SER A 231 -1.26 -13.44 -3.14
CA SER A 231 -1.80 -14.44 -2.21
C SER A 231 -2.65 -15.49 -2.94
N ARG A 232 -3.52 -15.06 -3.85
CA ARG A 232 -4.32 -15.94 -4.72
C ARG A 232 -3.46 -16.86 -5.60
N LEU A 233 -2.28 -16.39 -6.01
CA LEU A 233 -1.35 -17.11 -6.89
C LEU A 233 -0.23 -17.84 -6.13
N GLY A 234 -0.18 -17.77 -4.80
CA GLY A 234 0.91 -18.34 -3.99
C GLY A 234 2.28 -17.66 -4.19
N LYS A 235 2.29 -16.37 -4.54
CA LYS A 235 3.49 -15.55 -4.73
C LYS A 235 3.80 -14.69 -3.50
N LEU A 236 5.05 -14.26 -3.37
CA LEU A 236 5.50 -13.31 -2.35
C LEU A 236 5.79 -11.95 -2.97
N MET A 237 5.65 -10.89 -2.18
CA MET A 237 6.02 -9.53 -2.62
C MET A 237 7.55 -9.37 -2.70
N ASP A 238 8.28 -9.83 -1.69
CA ASP A 238 9.74 -9.80 -1.69
C ASP A 238 10.28 -10.62 -2.88
N GLY A 239 11.19 -10.03 -3.66
CA GLY A 239 11.76 -10.64 -4.85
C GLY A 239 10.92 -10.51 -6.13
N ALA A 240 9.75 -9.86 -6.08
CA ALA A 240 8.87 -9.78 -7.24
C ALA A 240 9.41 -8.88 -8.35
N HIS A 241 9.06 -9.23 -9.59
CA HIS A 241 9.39 -8.45 -10.77
C HIS A 241 8.20 -7.59 -11.22
N ILE A 242 8.35 -6.27 -11.13
CA ILE A 242 7.34 -5.27 -11.48
C ILE A 242 7.77 -4.50 -12.72
N ALA A 243 7.03 -4.64 -13.82
CA ALA A 243 7.21 -3.84 -15.02
C ALA A 243 6.25 -2.63 -15.00
N MET A 244 6.77 -1.42 -15.17
CA MET A 244 5.97 -0.18 -15.21
C MET A 244 6.04 0.42 -16.62
N VAL A 245 4.89 0.70 -17.23
CA VAL A 245 4.80 1.05 -18.65
C VAL A 245 4.07 2.37 -18.87
N GLY A 246 4.58 3.24 -19.75
CA GLY A 246 3.88 4.43 -20.24
C GLY A 246 4.54 5.74 -19.82
N ASP A 247 3.75 6.67 -19.26
CA ASP A 247 4.23 7.97 -18.80
C ASP A 247 4.81 7.86 -17.38
N LEU A 248 6.09 7.51 -17.31
CA LEU A 248 6.82 7.36 -16.05
C LEU A 248 7.36 8.69 -15.53
N LYS A 249 7.44 9.72 -16.39
CA LYS A 249 7.92 11.06 -16.02
C LYS A 249 6.92 11.86 -15.23
N TYR A 250 5.65 11.84 -15.64
CA TYR A 250 4.57 12.65 -15.04
C TYR A 250 3.51 11.82 -14.31
N GLY A 251 3.64 10.49 -14.33
CA GLY A 251 2.76 9.55 -13.67
C GLY A 251 2.89 9.55 -12.14
N ARG A 252 2.20 10.48 -11.45
CA ARG A 252 2.18 10.56 -9.96
C ARG A 252 1.85 9.24 -9.25
N THR A 253 1.01 8.40 -9.86
CA THR A 253 0.64 7.09 -9.32
C THR A 253 1.82 6.13 -9.35
N VAL A 254 2.60 6.12 -10.44
CA VAL A 254 3.81 5.30 -10.59
C VAL A 254 4.88 5.75 -9.61
N HIS A 255 5.07 7.07 -9.45
CA HIS A 255 6.03 7.62 -8.49
C HIS A 255 5.71 7.22 -7.06
N SER A 256 4.43 7.28 -6.70
CA SER A 256 3.96 6.87 -5.36
C SER A 256 4.10 5.34 -5.18
N LEU A 257 3.79 4.56 -6.21
CA LEU A 257 3.85 3.10 -6.18
C LEU A 257 5.29 2.57 -6.08
N ILE A 258 6.24 3.07 -6.88
CA ILE A 258 7.64 2.61 -6.83
C ILE A 258 8.26 2.89 -5.46
N ARG A 259 7.92 4.01 -4.82
CA ARG A 259 8.35 4.33 -3.44
C ARG A 259 7.85 3.28 -2.44
N LEU A 260 6.58 2.89 -2.51
CA LEU A 260 6.02 1.87 -1.62
C LEU A 260 6.56 0.47 -1.90
N LEU A 261 6.74 0.10 -3.17
CA LEU A 261 7.36 -1.17 -3.54
C LEU A 261 8.82 -1.23 -3.07
N SER A 262 9.51 -0.11 -3.00
CA SER A 262 10.90 -0.02 -2.50
C SER A 262 11.03 -0.19 -0.98
N LEU A 263 9.92 -0.41 -0.26
CA LEU A 263 9.93 -0.85 1.15
C LEU A 263 10.10 -2.37 1.29
N TYR A 264 9.95 -3.12 0.19
CA TYR A 264 10.14 -4.57 0.14
C TYR A 264 11.57 -4.92 -0.25
N LYS A 265 11.95 -6.20 -0.19
CA LYS A 265 13.34 -6.65 -0.39
C LYS A 265 13.52 -7.33 -1.74
N GLY A 266 14.68 -7.10 -2.36
CA GLY A 266 15.10 -7.82 -3.57
C GLY A 266 14.22 -7.62 -4.80
N MET A 267 13.46 -6.52 -4.87
CA MET A 267 12.58 -6.22 -6.00
C MET A 267 13.37 -6.08 -7.32
N LYS A 268 12.73 -6.47 -8.42
CA LYS A 268 13.16 -6.11 -9.77
C LYS A 268 12.15 -5.15 -10.39
N PHE A 269 12.62 -4.02 -10.91
CA PHE A 269 11.83 -3.04 -11.64
C PHE A 269 12.30 -2.97 -13.10
N THR A 270 11.37 -3.14 -14.04
CA THR A 270 11.61 -2.87 -15.46
C THR A 270 10.75 -1.68 -15.88
N LEU A 271 11.41 -0.56 -16.17
CA LEU A 271 10.80 0.74 -16.43
C LEU A 271 10.75 0.97 -17.95
N ILE A 272 9.56 0.84 -18.54
CA ILE A 272 9.36 0.86 -19.99
C ILE A 272 8.64 2.15 -20.40
N SER A 273 9.33 3.04 -21.09
CA SER A 273 8.77 4.32 -21.55
C SER A 273 9.44 4.82 -22.83
N PRO A 274 8.78 5.67 -23.61
CA PRO A 274 9.48 6.53 -24.56
C PRO A 274 10.56 7.37 -23.86
N SER A 275 11.66 7.69 -24.53
CA SER A 275 12.80 8.41 -23.92
C SER A 275 12.42 9.78 -23.32
N SER A 276 11.40 10.44 -23.87
CA SER A 276 10.91 11.73 -23.34
C SER A 276 10.10 11.59 -22.04
N LEU A 277 9.70 10.36 -21.67
CA LEU A 277 8.82 10.03 -20.55
C LEU A 277 9.48 9.10 -19.52
N GLU A 278 10.80 9.05 -19.49
CA GLU A 278 11.56 8.24 -18.53
C GLU A 278 11.28 8.60 -17.08
N MET A 279 11.40 7.58 -16.22
CA MET A 279 11.28 7.74 -14.77
C MET A 279 12.32 8.76 -14.27
N PRO A 280 11.95 9.71 -13.39
CA PRO A 280 12.90 10.63 -12.79
C PRO A 280 14.07 9.91 -12.10
N ALA A 281 15.29 10.41 -12.33
CA ALA A 281 16.53 9.79 -11.84
C ALA A 281 16.52 9.53 -10.32
N TYR A 282 15.95 10.45 -9.53
CA TYR A 282 15.90 10.31 -8.08
C TYR A 282 15.05 9.10 -7.62
N LEU A 283 14.07 8.65 -8.41
CA LEU A 283 13.27 7.45 -8.09
C LEU A 283 14.03 6.17 -8.47
N ILE A 284 14.79 6.21 -9.57
CA ILE A 284 15.69 5.12 -9.95
C ILE A 284 16.77 4.94 -8.88
N GLU A 285 17.37 6.04 -8.42
CA GLU A 285 18.38 6.05 -7.36
C GLU A 285 17.81 5.55 -6.03
N LEU A 286 16.60 5.98 -5.66
CA LEU A 286 15.90 5.50 -4.46
C LEU A 286 15.77 3.97 -4.49
N ALA A 287 15.25 3.41 -5.58
CA ALA A 287 15.07 1.97 -5.70
C ALA A 287 16.42 1.23 -5.71
N SER A 288 17.41 1.74 -6.44
CA SER A 288 18.73 1.10 -6.55
C SER A 288 19.50 1.10 -5.22
N THR A 289 19.43 2.19 -4.46
CA THR A 289 20.11 2.32 -3.15
C THR A 289 19.56 1.34 -2.12
N ASN A 290 18.29 0.94 -2.26
CA ASN A 290 17.65 -0.07 -1.41
C ASN A 290 17.96 -1.52 -1.84
N GLY A 291 18.92 -1.72 -2.74
CA GLY A 291 19.35 -3.04 -3.19
C GLY A 291 18.39 -3.71 -4.18
N HIS A 292 17.57 -2.93 -4.88
CA HIS A 292 16.70 -3.42 -5.96
C HIS A 292 17.42 -3.40 -7.31
N VAL A 293 16.98 -4.27 -8.22
CA VAL A 293 17.43 -4.26 -9.60
C VAL A 293 16.51 -3.32 -10.39
N VAL A 294 17.07 -2.33 -11.08
CA VAL A 294 16.31 -1.41 -11.94
C VAL A 294 16.85 -1.48 -13.36
N GLU A 295 15.98 -1.82 -14.30
CA GLU A 295 16.26 -1.86 -15.73
C GLU A 295 15.39 -0.82 -16.45
N VAL A 296 15.98 0.01 -17.30
CA VAL A 296 15.26 0.99 -18.13
C VAL A 296 15.22 0.46 -19.55
N SER A 297 14.05 0.53 -20.19
CA SER A 297 13.84 0.07 -21.56
C SER A 297 12.84 0.95 -22.32
N THR A 298 12.89 0.89 -23.64
CA THR A 298 11.90 1.45 -24.55
C THR A 298 11.05 0.38 -25.24
N SER A 299 11.31 -0.90 -24.97
CA SER A 299 10.69 -2.05 -25.66
C SER A 299 9.69 -2.77 -24.75
N LEU A 300 8.46 -2.94 -25.25
CA LEU A 300 7.46 -3.77 -24.56
C LEU A 300 7.81 -5.27 -24.51
N GLN A 301 8.81 -5.73 -25.26
CA GLN A 301 9.27 -7.12 -25.16
C GLN A 301 9.90 -7.41 -23.79
N ASP A 302 10.37 -6.37 -23.09
CA ASP A 302 10.98 -6.49 -21.78
C ASP A 302 9.97 -6.64 -20.64
N LEU A 303 8.67 -6.75 -20.96
CA LEU A 303 7.66 -7.31 -20.04
C LEU A 303 7.92 -8.78 -19.70
N LYS A 304 8.82 -9.44 -20.44
CA LYS A 304 9.18 -10.84 -20.24
C LYS A 304 9.56 -11.13 -18.79
N GLY A 305 8.84 -12.07 -18.19
CA GLY A 305 9.12 -12.55 -16.85
C GLY A 305 8.57 -11.65 -15.73
N ALA A 306 7.86 -10.56 -16.03
CA ALA A 306 7.20 -9.72 -15.03
C ALA A 306 6.11 -10.49 -14.29
N ASP A 307 6.05 -10.32 -12.97
CA ASP A 307 4.95 -10.81 -12.14
C ASP A 307 3.79 -9.82 -12.13
N VAL A 308 4.08 -8.52 -12.26
CA VAL A 308 3.09 -7.45 -12.42
C VAL A 308 3.48 -6.54 -13.57
N VAL A 309 2.54 -6.25 -14.46
CA VAL A 309 2.62 -5.19 -15.47
C VAL A 309 1.70 -4.06 -15.06
N TYR A 310 2.26 -2.91 -14.71
CA TYR A 310 1.52 -1.71 -14.32
C TYR A 310 1.56 -0.68 -15.47
N ALA A 311 0.50 -0.67 -16.28
CA ALA A 311 0.37 0.21 -17.43
C ALA A 311 -0.23 1.57 -17.02
N THR A 312 0.24 2.64 -17.66
CA THR A 312 -0.23 4.00 -17.40
C THR A 312 -0.62 4.74 -18.67
N ARG A 313 -1.64 5.59 -18.53
CA ARG A 313 -2.08 6.49 -19.58
C ARG A 313 -1.07 7.63 -19.78
N ILE A 314 -0.77 7.95 -21.03
CA ILE A 314 -0.09 9.20 -21.38
C ILE A 314 -1.00 10.41 -21.15
N GLN A 315 -0.49 11.39 -20.40
CA GLN A 315 -1.21 12.63 -20.13
C GLN A 315 -1.07 13.62 -21.29
N LYS A 316 -1.71 13.32 -22.43
CA LYS A 316 -1.65 14.13 -23.68
C LYS A 316 -1.93 15.62 -23.46
N GLU A 317 -2.77 15.94 -22.47
CA GLU A 317 -3.05 17.32 -22.04
C GLU A 317 -1.80 18.12 -21.63
N ARG A 318 -0.67 17.47 -21.33
CA ARG A 318 0.59 18.13 -20.96
C ARG A 318 1.50 18.46 -22.15
N PHE A 319 1.19 17.96 -23.34
CA PHE A 319 2.12 17.99 -24.49
C PHE A 319 1.74 18.97 -25.59
N ALA A 320 0.80 19.90 -25.36
CA ALA A 320 0.41 20.96 -26.32
C ALA A 320 0.15 20.50 -27.78
N GLY A 321 -0.14 19.21 -28.00
CA GLY A 321 -0.35 18.63 -29.34
C GLY A 321 0.89 18.04 -30.02
N GLU A 322 2.04 17.96 -29.33
CA GLU A 322 3.25 17.34 -29.85
C GLU A 322 3.13 15.80 -29.91
N ASN A 323 3.65 15.21 -31.00
CA ASN A 323 3.78 13.76 -31.12
C ASN A 323 4.93 13.28 -30.23
N ILE A 324 4.65 12.28 -29.41
CA ILE A 324 5.65 11.66 -28.54
C ILE A 324 6.38 10.60 -29.36
N GLU A 325 7.65 10.86 -29.68
CA GLU A 325 8.50 9.92 -30.41
C GLU A 325 8.56 8.58 -29.68
N GLY A 326 8.39 7.47 -30.42
CA GLY A 326 8.34 6.13 -29.85
C GLY A 326 6.98 5.72 -29.26
N TYR A 327 6.00 6.63 -29.19
CA TYR A 327 4.64 6.29 -28.77
C TYR A 327 3.72 5.97 -29.95
N THR A 328 3.88 4.76 -30.47
CA THR A 328 3.13 4.26 -31.63
C THR A 328 2.08 3.23 -31.19
N PRO A 329 1.19 2.75 -32.07
CA PRO A 329 0.24 1.67 -31.74
C PRO A 329 0.91 0.43 -31.16
N GLU A 330 2.15 0.15 -31.56
CA GLU A 330 2.97 -0.96 -31.06
C GLU A 330 3.37 -0.79 -29.58
N PHE A 331 3.21 0.41 -29.00
CA PHE A 331 3.42 0.68 -27.58
C PHE A 331 2.18 0.38 -26.72
N GLN A 332 1.10 -0.18 -27.30
CA GLN A 332 -0.08 -0.61 -26.56
C GLN A 332 0.13 -1.98 -25.90
N VAL A 333 -0.20 -2.08 -24.61
CA VAL A 333 -0.27 -3.39 -23.93
C VAL A 333 -1.54 -4.11 -24.40
N GLN A 334 -1.37 -5.07 -25.32
CA GLN A 334 -2.46 -5.82 -25.96
C GLN A 334 -2.32 -7.33 -25.77
N LYS A 335 -3.41 -8.07 -25.96
CA LYS A 335 -3.45 -9.51 -25.69
C LYS A 335 -2.36 -10.30 -26.41
N SER A 336 -2.12 -10.04 -27.70
CA SER A 336 -1.11 -10.77 -28.47
C SER A 336 0.32 -10.61 -27.92
N LEU A 337 0.66 -9.42 -27.43
CA LEU A 337 1.95 -9.14 -26.80
C LEU A 337 2.03 -9.89 -25.47
N VAL A 338 1.01 -9.73 -24.63
CA VAL A 338 0.97 -10.37 -23.31
C VAL A 338 1.05 -11.90 -23.44
N ASP A 339 0.35 -12.51 -24.40
CA ASP A 339 0.43 -13.94 -24.68
C ASP A 339 1.83 -14.39 -25.17
N ALA A 340 2.56 -13.51 -25.86
CA ALA A 340 3.89 -13.81 -26.38
C ALA A 340 5.01 -13.71 -25.31
N VAL A 341 4.90 -12.79 -24.34
CA VAL A 341 6.02 -12.46 -23.44
C VAL A 341 5.74 -12.66 -21.94
N CYS A 342 4.49 -12.52 -21.51
CA CYS A 342 4.14 -12.60 -20.10
C CYS A 342 3.88 -14.04 -19.67
N LYS A 343 4.05 -14.31 -18.37
CA LYS A 343 3.68 -15.60 -17.79
C LYS A 343 2.16 -15.74 -17.74
N PRO A 344 1.61 -16.96 -17.66
CA PRO A 344 0.17 -17.17 -17.44
C PRO A 344 -0.33 -16.55 -16.12
N ASP A 345 0.56 -16.37 -15.15
CA ASP A 345 0.29 -15.85 -13.80
C ASP A 345 0.81 -14.41 -13.59
N THR A 346 1.13 -13.69 -14.67
CA THR A 346 1.41 -12.24 -14.63
C THR A 346 0.12 -11.49 -14.36
N ILE A 347 0.15 -10.47 -13.50
CA ILE A 347 -1.00 -9.61 -13.20
C ILE A 347 -0.87 -8.31 -14.00
N ILE A 348 -1.94 -7.87 -14.66
CA ILE A 348 -1.97 -6.65 -15.46
C ILE A 348 -2.85 -5.62 -14.74
N MET A 349 -2.25 -4.48 -14.39
CA MET A 349 -2.86 -3.40 -13.62
C MET A 349 -2.79 -2.08 -14.38
N HIS A 350 -3.71 -1.17 -14.05
CA HIS A 350 -3.77 0.18 -14.60
C HIS A 350 -4.61 1.06 -13.66
N PRO A 351 -4.13 2.24 -13.23
CA PRO A 351 -4.84 3.09 -12.26
C PRO A 351 -6.16 3.70 -12.77
N LEU A 352 -6.49 3.42 -14.04
CA LEU A 352 -7.54 4.04 -14.85
C LEU A 352 -7.50 5.60 -14.91
N PRO A 353 -8.05 6.24 -15.96
CA PRO A 353 -8.80 5.66 -17.06
C PRO A 353 -7.86 5.03 -18.07
N ARG A 354 -8.25 3.88 -18.61
CA ARG A 354 -7.78 3.45 -19.92
C ARG A 354 -8.36 4.41 -20.95
N ASP A 355 -7.51 5.03 -21.75
CA ASP A 355 -7.94 5.99 -22.75
C ASP A 355 -8.42 5.28 -24.01
N ALA A 356 -9.73 5.34 -24.26
CA ALA A 356 -10.36 4.67 -25.40
C ALA A 356 -10.24 5.45 -26.72
N ARG A 357 -9.62 6.63 -26.72
CA ARG A 357 -9.43 7.44 -27.93
C ARG A 357 -8.42 6.79 -28.86
N ALA A 358 -8.62 6.94 -30.16
CA ALA A 358 -7.67 6.46 -31.16
C ALA A 358 -6.26 7.03 -30.91
N GLY A 359 -5.24 6.18 -31.01
CA GLY A 359 -3.85 6.55 -30.77
C GLY A 359 -3.51 6.84 -29.31
N ALA A 360 -4.36 6.46 -28.35
CA ALA A 360 -4.04 6.59 -26.95
C ALA A 360 -3.15 5.47 -26.41
N ASN A 361 -3.13 4.29 -27.07
CA ASN A 361 -2.12 3.23 -26.99
C ASN A 361 -1.59 2.85 -25.58
N ASP A 362 -2.42 2.93 -24.53
CA ASP A 362 -2.00 2.57 -23.16
C ASP A 362 -2.23 1.07 -22.88
N LEU A 363 -3.48 0.64 -22.89
CA LEU A 363 -3.92 -0.73 -22.62
C LEU A 363 -5.04 -1.07 -23.61
N SER A 364 -5.07 -2.29 -24.14
CA SER A 364 -6.10 -2.70 -25.10
C SER A 364 -7.37 -3.24 -24.41
N THR A 365 -8.50 -3.16 -25.09
CA THR A 365 -9.80 -3.72 -24.67
C THR A 365 -9.91 -5.22 -24.93
N ASP A 366 -9.05 -5.79 -25.78
CA ASP A 366 -9.01 -7.24 -26.05
C ASP A 366 -8.63 -8.08 -24.82
N LEU A 367 -8.05 -7.45 -23.80
CA LEU A 367 -7.71 -8.03 -22.51
C LEU A 367 -8.90 -8.09 -21.53
N ASN A 368 -10.07 -7.54 -21.85
CA ASN A 368 -11.19 -7.43 -20.89
C ASN A 368 -11.62 -8.77 -20.29
N LEU A 369 -11.52 -9.87 -21.06
CA LEU A 369 -11.84 -11.23 -20.63
C LEU A 369 -10.60 -12.03 -20.20
N ASP A 370 -9.42 -11.40 -20.18
CA ASP A 370 -8.17 -12.06 -19.82
C ASP A 370 -8.08 -12.19 -18.28
N PRO A 371 -7.87 -13.39 -17.73
CA PRO A 371 -7.84 -13.59 -16.27
C PRO A 371 -6.68 -12.83 -15.58
N ARG A 372 -5.63 -12.50 -16.33
CA ARG A 372 -4.49 -11.71 -15.84
C ARG A 372 -4.86 -10.24 -15.62
N LEU A 373 -5.89 -9.73 -16.29
CA LEU A 373 -6.33 -8.35 -16.16
C LEU A 373 -7.02 -8.14 -14.80
N ALA A 374 -6.45 -7.25 -13.99
CA ALA A 374 -6.90 -6.96 -12.63
C ALA A 374 -7.47 -5.55 -12.45
N ILE A 375 -7.66 -4.76 -13.52
CA ILE A 375 -8.03 -3.34 -13.43
C ILE A 375 -9.33 -3.07 -12.66
N PHE A 376 -10.34 -3.95 -12.77
CA PHE A 376 -11.60 -3.79 -12.03
C PHE A 376 -11.48 -4.28 -10.59
N ARG A 377 -10.77 -5.40 -10.38
CA ARG A 377 -10.43 -5.87 -9.02
C ARG A 377 -9.62 -4.81 -8.26
N GLN A 378 -8.71 -4.12 -8.95
CA GLN A 378 -7.95 -2.97 -8.45
C GLN A 378 -8.86 -1.81 -8.05
N THR A 379 -9.81 -1.40 -8.91
CA THR A 379 -10.75 -0.34 -8.53
C THR A 379 -11.63 -0.71 -7.34
N ASP A 380 -12.09 -1.96 -7.29
CA ASP A 380 -12.96 -2.45 -6.23
C ASP A 380 -12.23 -2.52 -4.89
N ASN A 381 -10.97 -2.97 -4.91
CA ASN A 381 -10.03 -2.95 -3.78
C ASN A 381 -9.79 -1.53 -3.24
N GLY A 382 -10.05 -0.49 -4.03
CA GLY A 382 -10.01 0.90 -3.58
C GLY A 382 -11.03 1.24 -2.49
N ILE A 383 -12.19 0.58 -2.47
CA ILE A 383 -13.23 0.81 -1.45
C ILE A 383 -12.79 0.35 -0.05
N PRO A 384 -12.44 -0.93 0.19
CA PRO A 384 -12.04 -1.40 1.51
C PRO A 384 -10.77 -0.73 2.02
N VAL A 385 -9.81 -0.40 1.15
CA VAL A 385 -8.60 0.35 1.53
C VAL A 385 -8.95 1.74 2.04
N ARG A 386 -9.84 2.47 1.35
CA ARG A 386 -10.25 3.81 1.80
C ARG A 386 -11.11 3.76 3.05
N MET A 387 -11.94 2.73 3.21
CA MET A 387 -12.64 2.47 4.46
C MET A 387 -11.65 2.26 5.61
N ALA A 388 -10.61 1.45 5.41
CA ALA A 388 -9.56 1.23 6.41
C ALA A 388 -8.83 2.53 6.75
N LEU A 389 -8.49 3.35 5.76
CA LEU A 389 -7.89 4.68 5.97
C LEU A 389 -8.77 5.55 6.88
N PHE A 390 -10.06 5.69 6.59
CA PHE A 390 -10.97 6.47 7.45
C PHE A 390 -11.06 5.89 8.85
N ALA A 391 -11.20 4.56 8.96
CA ALA A 391 -11.32 3.91 10.25
C ALA A 391 -10.10 4.16 11.14
N VAL A 392 -8.89 4.02 10.59
CA VAL A 392 -7.62 4.27 11.29
C VAL A 392 -7.45 5.74 11.64
N LEU A 393 -7.63 6.65 10.67
CA LEU A 393 -7.38 8.07 10.89
C LEU A 393 -8.39 8.70 11.87
N MET A 394 -9.58 8.12 11.99
CA MET A 394 -10.61 8.54 12.95
C MET A 394 -10.65 7.68 14.23
N GLY A 395 -9.77 6.69 14.37
CA GLY A 395 -9.63 5.87 15.58
C GLY A 395 -10.81 4.94 15.88
N VAL A 396 -11.49 4.43 14.86
CA VAL A 396 -12.68 3.57 14.99
C VAL A 396 -12.47 2.14 14.47
N GLU A 397 -11.25 1.78 14.06
CA GLU A 397 -10.92 0.48 13.47
C GLU A 397 -11.22 -0.70 14.40
N SER A 398 -11.04 -0.53 15.72
CA SER A 398 -11.35 -1.57 16.71
C SER A 398 -12.85 -1.85 16.87
N GLN A 399 -13.72 -0.98 16.35
CA GLN A 399 -15.18 -1.08 16.49
C GLN A 399 -15.85 -1.80 15.30
N ILE A 400 -15.13 -1.99 14.18
CA ILE A 400 -15.71 -2.50 12.92
C ILE A 400 -16.34 -3.87 13.12
N ALA A 401 -15.56 -4.85 13.61
CA ALA A 401 -16.00 -6.24 13.70
C ALA A 401 -17.25 -6.41 14.58
N ARG A 402 -17.37 -5.60 15.64
CA ARG A 402 -18.51 -5.64 16.58
C ARG A 402 -19.79 -5.01 16.01
N ASN A 403 -19.67 -4.21 14.96
CA ASN A 403 -20.77 -3.47 14.35
C ASN A 403 -21.22 -4.03 12.99
N LEU A 404 -20.68 -5.17 12.56
CA LEU A 404 -21.09 -5.83 11.33
C LEU A 404 -22.50 -6.42 11.47
N ARG A 405 -23.37 -6.10 10.52
CA ARG A 405 -24.74 -6.64 10.39
C ARG A 405 -25.00 -7.06 8.96
N ASP A 406 -25.87 -8.03 8.72
CA ASP A 406 -26.24 -8.40 7.35
C ASP A 406 -26.95 -7.26 6.61
N VAL A 407 -26.71 -7.16 5.30
CA VAL A 407 -27.50 -6.26 4.45
C VAL A 407 -28.96 -6.72 4.37
N THR A 408 -29.88 -5.77 4.29
CA THR A 408 -31.32 -6.04 4.16
C THR A 408 -31.87 -5.76 2.76
N TRP A 409 -30.99 -5.38 1.83
CA TRP A 409 -31.33 -5.12 0.43
C TRP A 409 -30.69 -6.17 -0.48
N ARG A 410 -31.28 -6.34 -1.68
CA ARG A 410 -30.74 -7.24 -2.69
C ARG A 410 -29.53 -6.61 -3.38
N SER A 411 -28.43 -7.35 -3.45
CA SER A 411 -27.26 -7.02 -4.27
C SER A 411 -27.14 -8.03 -5.42
N PRO A 412 -26.64 -7.62 -6.60
CA PRO A 412 -26.36 -8.57 -7.68
C PRO A 412 -25.15 -9.45 -7.30
N ALA A 413 -25.11 -10.67 -7.83
CA ALA A 413 -23.99 -11.60 -7.64
C ALA A 413 -22.72 -11.21 -8.45
N PHE A 414 -22.89 -10.32 -9.43
CA PHE A 414 -21.85 -9.80 -10.31
C PHE A 414 -22.01 -8.28 -10.45
N VAL A 415 -20.91 -7.53 -10.51
CA VAL A 415 -20.95 -6.08 -10.74
C VAL A 415 -20.95 -5.80 -12.24
N GLY A 416 -19.96 -6.33 -12.95
CA GLY A 416 -19.92 -6.42 -14.40
C GLY A 416 -20.61 -7.68 -14.94
N PRO A 417 -21.08 -7.66 -16.19
CA PRO A 417 -21.75 -8.81 -16.81
C PRO A 417 -20.84 -10.03 -16.98
N ASP A 418 -19.54 -9.81 -17.14
CA ASP A 418 -18.52 -10.83 -17.40
C ASP A 418 -17.58 -11.04 -16.19
N ASP A 419 -17.88 -10.42 -15.05
CA ASP A 419 -17.08 -10.58 -13.84
C ASP A 419 -17.23 -11.99 -13.30
N ALA A 420 -16.16 -12.52 -12.68
CA ALA A 420 -16.28 -13.71 -11.85
C ALA A 420 -17.23 -13.44 -10.66
N VAL A 421 -17.80 -14.50 -10.09
CA VAL A 421 -18.72 -14.39 -8.95
C VAL A 421 -18.04 -13.57 -7.85
N PHE A 422 -18.69 -12.48 -7.47
CA PHE A 422 -18.17 -11.51 -6.50
C PHE A 422 -17.95 -12.12 -5.10
N ASP A 423 -18.58 -13.28 -4.85
CA ASP A 423 -18.64 -14.00 -3.58
C ASP A 423 -17.51 -15.02 -3.36
N THR A 424 -16.72 -15.41 -4.37
CA THR A 424 -15.83 -16.59 -4.28
C THR A 424 -14.33 -16.30 -4.41
N LEU A 425 -13.89 -15.06 -4.19
CA LEU A 425 -12.47 -14.68 -4.20
C LEU A 425 -11.82 -14.69 -2.80
N ASP A 426 -12.25 -15.65 -1.97
CA ASP A 426 -11.58 -16.00 -0.71
C ASP A 426 -10.70 -17.25 -0.91
#